data_AF-A0A0D1K074-F1
#
_entry.id   AF-A0A0D1K074-F1
#
_cell.length_a   1.000
_cell.length_b   1.000
_cell.length_c   1.000
_cell.angle_alpha   90.00
_cell.angle_beta   90.00
_cell.angle_gamma   90.00
#
_symmetry.space_group_name_H-M   'P 1'
#
loop_
_entity.id
_entity.type
_entity.pdbx_description
1 polymer ?
#
loop_
_entity_poly.entity_id
_entity_poly.type
_entity_poly.pdbx_seq_one_letter_code
_entity_poly.pdbx_strand_id
1 'polypeptide(L)'
;MVGNGETVTFAAVARAAQVSTWLVYAPGMRERIDAARARQAQREQRHRSDAAATSVTNLRTDIELLRQENGALRRERDKLKNALRRQFGQQIDYAAVADVASRVQELSARNQELITANERLTQDNTDLLSRLTETEDDLAAARASLRKMIRSEN
;
A
#
# COMPACT_ATOMS: atom_id res chain seq x y z
N MET A 1 -61.12 1.39 -33.21
CA MET A 1 -60.11 1.17 -32.16
C MET A 1 -58.81 1.80 -32.63
N VAL A 2 -58.28 2.80 -31.91
CA VAL A 2 -56.96 3.39 -32.18
C VAL A 2 -55.93 2.44 -31.57
N GLY A 3 -55.44 1.50 -32.38
CA GLY A 3 -54.49 0.46 -31.99
C GLY A 3 -53.04 0.72 -32.43
N ASN A 4 -52.82 1.72 -33.29
CA ASN A 4 -51.50 2.09 -33.78
C ASN A 4 -51.16 3.45 -33.15
N GLY A 5 -49.96 3.63 -32.59
CA GLY A 5 -49.53 4.83 -31.86
C GLY A 5 -49.46 6.15 -32.67
N GLU A 6 -50.38 6.37 -33.60
CA GLU A 6 -50.57 7.63 -34.32
C GLU A 6 -51.16 8.70 -33.39
N THR A 7 -50.60 9.91 -33.50
CA THR A 7 -51.11 11.09 -32.81
C THR A 7 -52.54 11.38 -33.25
N VAL A 8 -53.47 11.46 -32.28
CA VAL A 8 -54.85 11.86 -32.56
C VAL A 8 -54.83 13.26 -33.17
N THR A 9 -55.22 13.35 -34.44
CA THR A 9 -55.37 14.60 -35.18
C THR A 9 -56.61 14.51 -36.04
N PHE A 10 -57.20 15.64 -36.39
CA PHE A 10 -58.39 15.69 -37.25
C PHE A 10 -58.16 14.94 -38.57
N ALA A 11 -56.99 15.10 -39.18
CA ALA A 11 -56.61 14.40 -40.40
C ALA A 11 -56.44 12.88 -40.20
N ALA A 12 -55.82 12.46 -39.10
CA ALA A 12 -55.67 11.04 -38.78
C ALA A 12 -57.03 10.37 -38.53
N VAL A 13 -57.94 11.06 -37.82
CA VAL A 13 -59.29 10.56 -37.55
C VAL A 13 -60.12 10.47 -38.85
N ALA A 14 -60.05 11.49 -39.71
CA ALA A 14 -60.73 11.48 -41.03
C ALA A 14 -60.25 10.32 -41.91
N ARG A 15 -58.92 10.11 -41.95
CA ARG A 15 -58.29 9.03 -42.72
C ARG A 15 -58.64 7.66 -42.18
N ALA A 16 -58.58 7.47 -40.86
CA ALA A 16 -58.86 6.18 -40.22
C ALA A 16 -60.33 5.77 -40.30
N ALA A 17 -61.25 6.75 -40.27
CA ALA A 17 -62.68 6.50 -40.40
C ALA A 17 -63.19 6.59 -41.85
N GLN A 18 -62.30 6.86 -42.83
CA GLN A 18 -62.64 7.05 -44.24
C GLN A 18 -63.78 8.06 -44.49
N VAL A 19 -63.78 9.14 -43.71
CA VAL A 19 -64.79 10.22 -43.80
C VAL A 19 -64.17 11.52 -44.29
N SER A 20 -65.01 12.38 -44.85
CA SER A 20 -64.59 13.70 -45.32
C SER A 20 -64.13 14.57 -44.14
N THR A 21 -63.10 15.39 -44.37
CA THR A 21 -62.52 16.29 -43.35
C THR A 21 -63.58 17.22 -42.73
N TRP A 22 -64.58 17.62 -43.52
CA TRP A 22 -65.69 18.46 -43.05
C TRP A 22 -66.55 17.79 -41.97
N LEU A 23 -66.77 16.47 -42.04
CA LEU A 23 -67.56 15.73 -41.06
C LEU A 23 -66.86 15.66 -39.69
N VAL A 24 -65.53 15.65 -39.70
CA VAL A 24 -64.69 15.61 -38.49
C VAL A 24 -64.69 16.95 -37.75
N TYR A 25 -64.93 18.05 -38.46
CA TYR A 25 -65.12 19.39 -37.88
C TYR A 25 -66.57 19.69 -37.49
N ALA A 26 -67.51 18.76 -37.73
CA ALA A 26 -68.90 18.95 -37.35
C ALA A 26 -69.05 19.10 -35.82
N PRO A 27 -70.04 19.88 -35.36
CA PRO A 27 -70.38 19.99 -33.94
C PRO A 27 -70.66 18.61 -33.34
N GLY A 28 -70.12 18.32 -32.15
CA GLY A 28 -70.16 17.04 -31.48
C GLY A 28 -68.94 16.15 -31.74
N MET A 29 -68.44 16.10 -32.98
CA MET A 29 -67.26 15.29 -33.34
C MET A 29 -65.95 16.02 -33.07
N ARG A 30 -65.93 17.34 -33.30
CA ARG A 30 -64.78 18.18 -32.98
C ARG A 30 -64.43 18.10 -31.49
N GLU A 31 -65.40 18.22 -30.61
CA GLU A 31 -65.20 18.18 -29.15
C GLU A 31 -64.72 16.80 -28.70
N ARG A 32 -65.19 15.71 -29.34
CA ARG A 32 -64.73 14.35 -29.05
C ARG A 32 -63.27 14.15 -29.44
N ILE A 33 -62.86 14.71 -30.59
CA ILE A 33 -61.48 14.62 -31.08
C ILE A 33 -60.56 15.52 -30.25
N ASP A 34 -60.98 16.73 -29.92
CA ASP A 34 -60.22 17.62 -29.03
C ASP A 34 -60.08 17.02 -27.63
N ALA A 35 -61.14 16.40 -27.08
CA ALA A 35 -61.07 15.67 -25.83
C ALA A 35 -60.15 14.44 -25.90
N ALA A 36 -60.15 13.72 -27.02
CA ALA A 36 -59.24 12.60 -27.26
C ALA A 36 -57.77 13.06 -27.36
N ARG A 37 -57.50 14.20 -28.04
CA ARG A 37 -56.19 14.84 -28.10
C ARG A 37 -55.70 15.28 -26.73
N ALA A 38 -56.56 15.93 -25.95
CA ALA A 38 -56.23 16.36 -24.59
C ALA A 38 -55.89 15.16 -23.68
N ARG A 39 -56.65 14.06 -23.79
CA ARG A 39 -56.36 12.81 -23.06
C ARG A 39 -55.06 12.16 -23.50
N GLN A 40 -54.73 12.16 -24.79
CA GLN A 40 -53.45 11.64 -25.28
C GLN A 40 -52.28 12.48 -24.77
N ALA A 41 -52.37 13.81 -24.86
CA ALA A 41 -51.33 14.72 -24.37
C ALA A 41 -51.09 14.54 -22.86
N GLN A 42 -52.16 14.40 -22.06
CA GLN A 42 -52.04 14.12 -20.61
C GLN A 42 -51.37 12.77 -20.32
N ARG A 43 -51.65 11.72 -21.11
CA ARG A 43 -51.00 10.42 -20.95
C ARG A 43 -49.51 10.49 -21.29
N GLU A 44 -49.13 11.16 -22.37
CA GLU A 44 -47.73 11.34 -22.74
C GLU A 44 -46.95 12.14 -21.69
N GLN A 45 -47.58 13.20 -21.13
CA GLN A 45 -46.98 13.98 -20.04
C GLN A 45 -46.69 13.10 -18.81
N ARG A 46 -47.65 12.24 -18.42
CA ARG A 46 -47.50 11.29 -17.30
C ARG A 46 -46.44 10.24 -17.56
N HIS A 47 -46.40 9.66 -18.76
CA HIS A 47 -45.36 8.70 -19.12
C HIS A 47 -43.96 9.32 -19.07
N ARG A 48 -43.79 10.57 -19.51
CA ARG A 48 -42.50 11.27 -19.39
C ARG A 48 -42.12 11.55 -17.93
N SER A 49 -43.06 11.96 -17.08
CA SER A 49 -42.77 12.17 -15.66
C SER A 49 -42.41 10.88 -14.94
N ASP A 50 -43.11 9.79 -15.24
CA ASP A 50 -42.83 8.47 -14.65
C ASP A 50 -41.46 7.95 -15.10
N ALA A 51 -41.13 8.06 -16.40
CA ALA A 51 -39.82 7.67 -16.91
C ALA A 51 -38.66 8.48 -16.30
N ALA A 52 -38.86 9.80 -16.09
CA ALA A 52 -37.90 10.65 -15.41
C ALA A 52 -37.72 10.26 -13.93
N ALA A 53 -38.81 9.95 -13.23
CA ALA A 53 -38.76 9.48 -11.84
C ALA A 53 -38.06 8.12 -11.70
N THR A 54 -38.31 7.18 -12.63
CA THR A 54 -37.60 5.89 -12.69
C THR A 54 -36.10 6.10 -12.97
N SER A 55 -35.74 6.97 -13.90
CA SER A 55 -34.34 7.30 -14.20
C SER A 55 -33.60 7.86 -12.97
N VAL A 56 -34.21 8.80 -12.25
CA VAL A 56 -33.63 9.35 -11.00
C VAL A 56 -33.48 8.27 -9.91
N THR A 57 -34.44 7.35 -9.83
CA THR A 57 -34.40 6.25 -8.84
C THR A 57 -33.28 5.28 -9.17
N ASN A 58 -33.12 4.90 -10.45
CA ASN A 58 -32.05 4.02 -10.91
C ASN A 58 -30.66 4.65 -10.69
N LEU A 59 -30.51 5.95 -10.99
CA LEU A 59 -29.25 6.65 -10.72
C LEU A 59 -28.90 6.68 -9.22
N ARG A 60 -29.89 6.81 -8.34
CA ARG A 60 -29.66 6.74 -6.89
C ARG A 60 -29.20 5.36 -6.46
N THR A 61 -29.79 4.29 -7.00
CA THR A 61 -29.37 2.92 -6.68
C THR A 61 -27.95 2.66 -7.19
N ASP A 62 -27.60 3.11 -8.39
CA ASP A 62 -26.26 2.94 -8.96
C ASP A 62 -25.21 3.69 -8.14
N ILE A 63 -25.50 4.92 -7.71
CA ILE A 63 -24.61 5.70 -6.83
C ILE A 63 -24.39 4.96 -5.50
N GLU A 64 -25.43 4.37 -4.93
CA GLU A 64 -25.30 3.66 -3.67
C GLU A 64 -24.48 2.38 -3.82
N LEU A 65 -24.68 1.64 -4.91
CA LEU A 65 -23.85 0.47 -5.25
C LEU A 65 -22.38 0.85 -5.41
N LEU A 66 -22.09 1.89 -6.20
CA LEU A 66 -20.71 2.36 -6.40
C LEU A 66 -20.06 2.83 -5.10
N ARG A 67 -20.82 3.44 -4.18
CA ARG A 67 -20.30 3.81 -2.85
C ARG A 67 -19.93 2.60 -2.03
N GLN A 68 -20.76 1.56 -2.05
CA GLN A 68 -20.48 0.31 -1.35
C GLN A 68 -19.23 -0.38 -1.91
N GLU A 69 -19.12 -0.48 -3.24
CA GLU A 69 -17.96 -1.05 -3.91
C GLU A 69 -16.68 -0.24 -3.62
N ASN A 70 -16.74 1.10 -3.67
CA ASN A 70 -15.61 1.94 -3.33
C ASN A 70 -15.18 1.74 -1.87
N GLY A 71 -16.15 1.57 -0.96
CA GLY A 71 -15.90 1.24 0.44
C GLY A 71 -15.20 -0.12 0.60
N ALA A 72 -15.65 -1.15 -0.10
CA ALA A 72 -15.03 -2.47 -0.08
C ALA A 72 -13.58 -2.43 -0.62
N LEU A 73 -13.38 -1.80 -1.78
CA LEU A 73 -12.06 -1.64 -2.40
C LEU A 73 -11.09 -0.86 -1.49
N ARG A 74 -11.56 0.19 -0.81
CA ARG A 74 -10.73 0.92 0.16
C ARG A 74 -10.30 0.03 1.32
N ARG A 75 -11.21 -0.78 1.88
CA ARG A 75 -10.88 -1.72 2.98
C ARG A 75 -9.89 -2.77 2.52
N GLU A 76 -10.04 -3.29 1.31
CA GLU A 76 -9.12 -4.28 0.75
C GLU A 76 -7.73 -3.67 0.50
N ARG A 77 -7.68 -2.47 -0.10
CA ARG A 77 -6.45 -1.69 -0.26
C ARG A 77 -5.75 -1.45 1.08
N ASP A 78 -6.49 -1.11 2.12
CA ASP A 78 -5.93 -0.89 3.45
C ASP A 78 -5.44 -2.20 4.09
N LYS A 79 -6.17 -3.30 3.92
CA LYS A 79 -5.76 -4.64 4.37
C LYS A 79 -4.45 -5.08 3.69
N LEU A 80 -4.35 -4.94 2.37
CA LEU A 80 -3.16 -5.27 1.60
C LEU A 80 -1.98 -4.37 1.98
N LYS A 81 -2.19 -3.06 2.10
CA LYS A 81 -1.16 -2.12 2.54
C LYS A 81 -0.62 -2.48 3.93
N ASN A 82 -1.49 -2.85 4.86
CA ASN A 82 -1.09 -3.27 6.21
C ASN A 82 -0.37 -4.63 6.20
N ALA A 83 -0.77 -5.56 5.33
CA ALA A 83 -0.06 -6.83 5.14
C ALA A 83 1.35 -6.60 4.59
N LEU A 84 1.51 -5.79 3.53
CA LEU A 84 2.83 -5.45 2.99
C LEU A 84 3.70 -4.73 4.01
N ARG A 85 3.15 -3.77 4.77
CA ARG A 85 3.90 -3.08 5.84
C ARG A 85 4.45 -4.06 6.88
N ARG A 86 3.64 -5.03 7.32
CA ARG A 86 4.09 -6.06 8.26
C ARG A 86 5.16 -6.96 7.66
N GLN A 87 4.97 -7.39 6.42
CA GLN A 87 5.94 -8.24 5.72
C GLN A 87 7.28 -7.53 5.53
N PHE A 88 7.28 -6.26 5.09
CA PHE A 88 8.52 -5.49 4.95
C PHE A 88 9.16 -5.17 6.30
N GLY A 89 8.38 -4.90 7.35
CA GLY A 89 8.91 -4.78 8.71
C GLY A 89 9.67 -6.04 9.13
N GLN A 90 9.05 -7.21 8.97
CA GLN A 90 9.69 -8.50 9.28
C GLN A 90 10.95 -8.78 8.44
N GLN A 91 10.95 -8.41 7.16
CA GLN A 91 12.11 -8.58 6.29
C GLN A 91 13.28 -7.66 6.68
N ILE A 92 12.99 -6.41 7.05
CA ILE A 92 13.99 -5.45 7.53
C ILE A 92 14.56 -5.93 8.87
N ASP A 93 13.70 -6.36 9.79
CA ASP A 93 14.13 -6.88 11.09
C ASP A 93 15.03 -8.11 10.92
N TYR A 94 14.68 -9.03 10.00
CA TYR A 94 15.49 -10.21 9.73
C TYR A 94 16.87 -9.84 9.13
N ALA A 95 16.90 -8.94 8.14
CA ALA A 95 18.15 -8.48 7.54
C ALA A 95 19.03 -7.75 8.57
N ALA A 96 18.45 -6.88 9.38
CA ALA A 96 19.16 -6.16 10.44
C ALA A 96 19.71 -7.12 11.52
N VAL A 97 18.95 -8.13 11.93
CA VAL A 97 19.42 -9.14 12.89
C VAL A 97 20.57 -9.97 12.31
N ALA A 98 20.50 -10.34 11.03
CA ALA A 98 21.59 -11.07 10.37
C ALA A 98 22.88 -10.25 10.30
N ASP A 99 22.79 -8.97 9.91
CA ASP A 99 23.94 -8.06 9.87
C ASP A 99 24.56 -7.83 11.25
N VAL A 100 23.72 -7.62 12.28
CA VAL A 100 24.18 -7.47 13.66
C VAL A 100 24.86 -8.74 14.15
N ALA A 101 24.30 -9.92 13.88
CA ALA A 101 24.90 -11.19 14.26
C ALA A 101 26.27 -11.39 13.59
N SER A 102 26.39 -11.08 12.29
CA SER A 102 27.67 -11.13 11.57
C SER A 102 28.69 -10.18 12.20
N ARG A 103 28.28 -8.95 12.56
CA ARG A 103 29.18 -7.97 13.17
C ARG A 103 29.63 -8.38 14.58
N VAL A 104 28.74 -8.99 15.36
CA VAL A 104 29.08 -9.54 16.68
C VAL A 104 30.11 -10.67 16.53
N GLN A 105 29.91 -11.60 15.59
CA GLN A 105 30.88 -12.68 15.34
C GLN A 105 32.25 -12.13 14.93
N GLU A 106 32.28 -11.15 14.02
CA GLU A 106 33.53 -10.50 13.60
C GLU A 106 34.23 -9.81 14.78
N LEU A 107 33.50 -9.06 15.60
CA LEU A 107 34.06 -8.38 16.77
C LEU A 107 34.54 -9.37 17.83
N SER A 108 33.82 -10.47 18.05
CA SER A 108 34.24 -11.54 18.95
C SER A 108 35.52 -12.22 18.47
N ALA A 109 35.63 -12.51 17.17
CA ALA A 109 36.85 -13.09 16.59
C ALA A 109 38.05 -12.15 16.76
N ARG A 110 37.90 -10.87 16.41
CA ARG A 110 38.95 -9.84 16.61
C ARG A 110 39.31 -9.66 18.08
N ASN A 111 38.34 -9.72 18.98
CA ASN A 111 38.61 -9.61 20.42
C ASN A 111 39.43 -10.81 20.90
N GLN A 112 39.09 -12.02 20.46
CA GLN A 112 39.86 -13.22 20.79
C GLN A 112 41.29 -13.14 20.24
N GLU A 113 41.46 -12.70 19.00
CA GLU A 113 42.79 -12.46 18.42
C GLU A 113 43.60 -11.46 19.27
N LEU A 114 43.00 -10.34 19.65
CA LEU A 114 43.65 -9.34 20.50
C LEU A 114 44.01 -9.89 21.89
N ILE A 115 43.15 -10.70 22.50
CA ILE A 115 43.43 -11.36 23.78
C ILE A 115 44.66 -12.27 23.62
N THR A 116 44.66 -13.15 22.63
CA THR A 116 45.80 -14.07 22.41
C THR A 116 47.11 -13.33 22.10
N ALA A 117 47.04 -12.23 21.34
CA ALA A 117 48.20 -11.39 21.08
C ALA A 117 48.70 -10.70 22.35
N ASN A 118 47.80 -10.24 23.22
CA ASN A 118 48.16 -9.62 24.49
C ASN A 118 48.79 -10.63 25.46
N GLU A 119 48.23 -11.83 25.56
CA GLU A 119 48.80 -12.93 26.35
C GLU A 119 50.21 -13.29 25.88
N ARG A 120 50.42 -13.36 24.56
CA ARG A 120 51.75 -13.60 24.01
C ARG A 120 52.73 -12.48 24.32
N LEU A 121 52.32 -11.22 24.14
CA LEU A 121 53.18 -10.07 24.43
C LEU A 121 53.53 -9.97 25.92
N THR A 122 52.61 -10.34 26.80
CA THR A 122 52.87 -10.35 28.24
C THR A 122 53.86 -11.47 28.61
N GLN A 123 53.73 -12.66 28.03
CA GLN A 123 54.71 -13.74 28.18
C GLN A 123 56.10 -13.35 27.67
N ASP A 124 56.18 -12.81 26.45
CA ASP A 124 57.44 -12.35 25.86
C ASP A 124 58.09 -11.26 26.74
N ASN A 125 57.29 -10.36 27.31
CA ASN A 125 57.79 -9.33 28.22
C ASN A 125 58.35 -9.93 29.52
N THR A 126 57.64 -10.89 30.13
CA THR A 126 58.12 -11.56 31.35
C THR A 126 59.42 -12.32 31.10
N ASP A 127 59.55 -12.98 29.95
CA ASP A 127 60.76 -13.70 29.58
C ASP A 127 61.95 -12.75 29.35
N LEU A 128 61.70 -11.63 28.66
CA LEU A 128 62.73 -10.60 28.45
C LEU A 128 63.18 -9.96 29.77
N LEU A 129 62.25 -9.70 30.70
CA LEU A 129 62.60 -9.20 32.03
C LEU A 129 63.44 -10.20 32.82
N SER A 130 63.09 -11.49 32.79
CA SER A 130 63.88 -12.54 33.44
C SER A 130 65.31 -12.61 32.88
N ARG A 131 65.45 -12.55 31.55
CA ARG A 131 66.77 -12.57 30.90
C ARG A 131 67.58 -11.31 31.21
N LEU A 132 66.92 -10.15 31.27
CA LEU A 132 67.56 -8.91 31.66
C LEU A 132 68.14 -9.04 33.07
N THR A 133 67.34 -9.53 34.03
CA THR A 133 67.82 -9.72 35.41
C THR A 133 68.99 -10.70 35.51
N GLU A 134 68.95 -11.80 34.76
CA GLU A 134 70.05 -12.78 34.72
C GLU A 134 71.34 -12.14 34.18
N THR A 135 71.25 -11.38 33.08
CA THR A 135 72.42 -10.71 32.51
C THR A 135 72.97 -9.59 33.40
N GLU A 136 72.11 -8.90 34.15
CA GLU A 136 72.52 -7.89 35.13
C GLU A 136 73.26 -8.51 36.31
N ASP A 137 72.78 -9.66 36.81
CA ASP A 137 73.43 -10.44 37.86
C ASP A 137 74.80 -10.98 37.41
N ASP A 138 74.89 -11.53 36.20
CA ASP A 138 76.15 -11.99 35.60
C ASP A 138 77.16 -10.85 35.44
N LEU A 139 76.70 -9.67 34.98
CA LEU A 139 77.55 -8.49 34.87
C LEU A 139 78.03 -8.01 36.24
N ALA A 140 77.17 -8.04 37.26
CA ALA A 140 77.53 -7.68 38.63
C ALA A 140 78.58 -8.66 39.19
N ALA A 141 78.41 -9.96 38.97
CA ALA A 141 79.35 -11.01 39.36
C ALA A 141 80.70 -10.85 38.66
N ALA A 142 80.71 -10.62 37.34
CA ALA A 142 81.93 -10.39 36.57
C ALA A 142 82.70 -9.15 37.07
N ARG A 143 82.00 -8.04 37.33
CA ARG A 143 82.58 -6.81 37.91
C ARG A 143 83.12 -7.03 39.32
N ALA A 144 82.47 -7.87 40.13
CA ALA A 144 82.96 -8.22 41.47
C ALA A 144 84.24 -9.08 41.39
N SER A 145 84.26 -10.07 40.49
CA SER A 145 85.44 -10.92 40.23
C SER A 145 86.63 -10.11 39.75
N LEU A 146 86.43 -9.21 38.78
CA LEU A 146 87.47 -8.31 38.26
C LEU A 146 88.06 -7.43 39.38
N ARG A 147 87.21 -6.84 40.23
CA ARG A 147 87.66 -6.04 41.38
C ARG A 147 88.50 -6.85 42.37
N LYS A 148 88.16 -8.13 42.58
CA LYS A 148 88.93 -9.04 43.44
C LYS A 148 90.29 -9.36 42.83
N MET A 149 90.33 -9.65 41.52
CA MET A 149 91.57 -9.94 40.79
C MET A 149 92.54 -8.75 40.83
N ILE A 150 92.06 -7.55 40.53
CA ILE A 150 92.86 -6.31 40.60
C ILE A 150 93.41 -6.07 42.01
N ARG A 151 92.65 -6.43 43.05
CA ARG A 151 93.11 -6.31 44.45
C ARG A 151 94.15 -7.36 44.84
N SER A 152 94.14 -8.54 44.22
CA SER A 152 95.16 -9.58 44.49
C SER A 152 96.45 -9.41 43.71
N GLU A 153 96.45 -8.63 42.62
CA GLU A 153 97.64 -8.35 41.79
C GLU A 153 98.42 -7.10 42.23
N ASN A 154 97.85 -6.25 43.11
CA ASN A 154 98.53 -5.11 43.73
C ASN A 154 99.00 -5.45 45.16
#